data_AF-A0A4W5RPT5-F1
#
_entry.id   AF-A0A4W5RPT5-F1
#
_cell.length_a   1.000
_cell.length_b   1.000
_cell.length_c   1.000
_cell.angle_alpha   90.00
_cell.angle_beta   90.00
_cell.angle_gamma   90.00
#
_symmetry.space_group_name_H-M   'P 1'
#
loop_
_entity.id
_entity.type
_entity.pdbx_description
1 polymer ?
#
loop_
_entity_poly.entity_id
_entity_poly.type
_entity_poly.pdbx_seq_one_letter_code
_entity_poly.pdbx_strand_id
1 'polypeptide(L)'
;MLILPRRRLECVADSVVLVIIVVTTSIGTVFAKDTAFVEVVLFESSPNGDYTTYTTGLQGRFSKAGATIRAEGEIVQAKLTVDCSFSPAREAACISSHHMV
;
A
#
# COMPACT_ATOMS: atom_id res chain seq x y z
N MET A 1 -30.14 36.99 36.62
CA MET A 1 -29.34 36.78 35.40
C MET A 1 -28.18 35.86 35.74
N LEU A 2 -28.18 34.63 35.24
CA LEU A 2 -27.00 33.76 35.28
C LEU A 2 -26.32 33.86 33.91
N ILE A 3 -25.22 34.58 33.85
CA ILE A 3 -24.37 34.65 32.66
C ILE A 3 -23.56 33.34 32.66
N LEU A 4 -24.10 32.33 31.98
CA LEU A 4 -23.40 31.07 31.74
C LEU A 4 -22.11 31.39 30.96
N PRO A 5 -20.92 30.91 31.36
CA PRO A 5 -19.67 31.27 30.71
C PRO A 5 -19.58 30.58 29.35
N ARG A 6 -20.13 31.21 28.31
CA ARG A 6 -20.07 30.71 26.91
C ARG A 6 -18.65 30.39 26.45
N ARG A 7 -17.66 31.14 26.95
CA ARG A 7 -16.23 30.93 26.64
C ARG A 7 -15.68 29.55 27.00
N ARG A 8 -16.19 28.89 28.03
CA ARG A 8 -15.64 27.59 28.48
C ARG A 8 -16.10 26.43 27.60
N LEU A 9 -17.23 26.58 26.93
CA LEU A 9 -17.77 25.59 26.00
C LEU A 9 -17.14 25.74 24.60
N GLU A 10 -16.85 26.98 24.18
CA GLU A 10 -16.17 27.29 22.91
C GLU A 10 -14.77 26.68 22.85
N CYS A 11 -13.94 26.84 23.89
CA CYS A 11 -12.59 26.25 23.90
C CYS A 11 -12.59 24.70 23.91
N VAL A 12 -13.60 24.08 24.54
CA VAL A 12 -13.75 22.61 24.55
C VAL A 12 -14.22 22.13 23.18
N ALA A 13 -15.17 22.84 22.56
CA ALA A 13 -15.59 22.56 21.20
C ALA A 13 -14.42 22.68 20.21
N ASP A 14 -13.60 23.74 20.33
CA ASP A 14 -12.41 23.93 19.49
C ASP A 14 -11.36 22.82 19.70
N SER A 15 -11.14 22.41 20.94
CA SER A 15 -10.21 21.31 21.25
C SER A 15 -10.72 19.96 20.74
N VAL A 16 -12.02 19.67 20.86
CA VAL A 16 -12.65 18.48 20.32
C VAL A 16 -12.61 18.48 18.80
N VAL A 17 -12.86 19.62 18.15
CA VAL A 17 -12.75 19.78 16.70
C VAL A 17 -11.32 19.55 16.22
N LEU A 18 -10.32 20.08 16.92
CA LEU A 18 -8.91 19.81 16.64
C LEU A 18 -8.56 18.33 16.76
N VAL A 19 -9.04 17.66 17.81
CA VAL A 19 -8.84 16.21 18.00
C VAL A 19 -9.51 15.43 16.85
N ILE A 20 -10.73 15.80 16.44
CA ILE A 20 -11.41 15.17 15.30
C ILE A 20 -10.61 15.37 13.99
N ILE A 21 -10.07 16.56 13.75
CA ILE A 21 -9.24 16.86 12.56
C ILE A 21 -7.95 16.02 12.59
N VAL A 22 -7.28 15.90 13.74
CA VAL A 22 -6.06 15.08 13.87
C VAL A 22 -6.37 13.60 13.67
N VAL A 23 -7.47 13.10 14.22
CA VAL A 23 -7.89 11.70 14.08
C VAL A 23 -8.28 11.39 12.62
N THR A 24 -9.04 12.28 11.96
CA THR A 24 -9.43 12.06 10.55
C THR A 24 -8.24 12.11 9.59
N THR A 25 -7.29 13.01 9.80
CA THR A 25 -6.06 13.11 8.97
C THR A 25 -5.09 11.95 9.20
N SER A 26 -4.91 11.50 10.45
CA SER A 26 -4.08 10.32 10.75
C SER A 26 -4.68 9.02 10.21
N ILE A 27 -6.00 8.85 10.25
CA ILE A 27 -6.66 7.67 9.66
C ILE A 27 -6.50 7.67 8.12
N GLY A 28 -6.71 8.80 7.45
CA GLY A 28 -6.59 8.88 5.99
C GLY A 28 -5.16 8.61 5.47
N THR A 29 -4.13 9.02 6.21
CA THR A 29 -2.72 8.80 5.82
C THR A 29 -2.27 7.35 5.98
N VAL A 30 -2.83 6.62 6.95
CA VAL A 30 -2.50 5.20 7.18
C VAL A 30 -3.08 4.31 6.08
N PHE A 31 -4.27 4.61 5.57
CA PHE A 31 -4.89 3.81 4.50
C PHE A 31 -4.27 4.04 3.12
N ALA A 32 -3.84 5.27 2.80
CA ALA A 32 -3.31 5.58 1.48
C ALA A 32 -1.89 5.02 1.25
N LYS A 33 -1.06 4.97 2.30
CA LYS A 33 0.38 4.70 2.16
C LYS A 33 0.71 3.27 1.73
N ASP A 34 -0.15 2.31 2.07
CA ASP A 34 0.10 0.91 1.77
C ASP A 34 -0.57 0.47 0.45
N THR A 35 -1.30 1.34 -0.25
CA THR A 35 -1.99 0.96 -1.50
C THR A 35 -0.98 0.86 -2.65
N ALA A 36 -0.99 -0.27 -3.36
CA ALA A 36 -0.18 -0.50 -4.54
C ALA A 36 -1.08 -0.49 -5.79
N PHE A 37 -0.71 0.28 -6.80
CA PHE A 37 -1.32 0.20 -8.12
C PHE A 37 -0.46 -0.67 -9.01
N VAL A 38 -1.08 -1.64 -9.69
CA VAL A 38 -0.40 -2.60 -10.57
C VAL A 38 -1.01 -2.48 -11.94
N GLU A 39 -0.19 -2.13 -12.93
CA GLU A 39 -0.58 -2.09 -14.33
C GLU A 39 0.00 -3.31 -15.04
N VAL A 40 -0.87 -4.17 -15.55
CA VAL A 40 -0.48 -5.33 -16.35
C VAL A 40 -0.56 -4.93 -17.80
N VAL A 41 0.58 -4.95 -18.48
CA VAL A 41 0.70 -4.59 -19.90
C VAL A 41 0.88 -5.87 -20.72
N LEU A 42 -0.12 -6.19 -21.53
CA LEU A 42 0.00 -7.18 -22.59
C LEU A 42 0.41 -6.46 -23.86
N PHE A 43 1.39 -6.99 -24.60
CA PHE A 43 1.82 -6.41 -25.87
C PHE A 43 1.78 -7.44 -26.98
N GLU A 44 1.39 -6.98 -28.17
CA GLU A 44 1.38 -7.73 -29.42
C GLU A 44 2.25 -6.99 -30.44
N SER A 45 3.26 -7.66 -30.98
CA SER A 45 4.15 -7.07 -31.99
C SER A 45 3.55 -7.23 -33.39
N SER A 46 3.39 -6.12 -34.09
CA SER A 46 3.03 -6.07 -35.51
C SER A 46 4.25 -6.44 -36.37
N PRO A 47 4.05 -7.08 -37.54
CA PRO A 47 5.11 -7.31 -38.52
C PRO A 47 5.77 -6.01 -39.03
N ASN A 48 5.12 -4.86 -38.85
CA ASN A 48 5.69 -3.54 -39.16
C ASN A 48 6.68 -3.04 -38.08
N GLY A 49 6.84 -3.77 -36.97
CA GLY A 49 7.70 -3.37 -35.85
C GLY A 49 6.98 -2.52 -34.79
N ASP A 50 5.71 -2.20 -34.99
CA ASP A 50 4.88 -1.51 -34.00
C ASP A 50 4.38 -2.47 -32.92
N TYR A 51 4.14 -1.96 -31.71
CA TYR A 51 3.56 -2.73 -30.61
C TYR A 51 2.15 -2.20 -30.32
N THR A 52 1.18 -3.12 -30.27
CA THR A 52 -0.15 -2.83 -29.71
C THR A 52 -0.15 -3.26 -28.26
N THR A 53 -0.51 -2.36 -27.34
CA THR A 53 -0.53 -2.64 -25.91
C THR A 53 -1.95 -2.62 -25.35
N TYR A 54 -2.23 -3.57 -24.46
CA TYR A 54 -3.48 -3.68 -23.71
C TYR A 54 -3.15 -3.63 -22.23
N THR A 55 -3.49 -2.51 -21.59
CA THR A 55 -3.18 -2.26 -20.17
C THR A 55 -4.39 -2.52 -19.29
N THR A 56 -4.22 -3.32 -18.25
CA THR A 56 -5.23 -3.55 -17.21
C THR A 56 -4.71 -3.06 -15.86
N GLY A 57 -5.49 -2.19 -15.20
CA GLY A 57 -5.17 -1.66 -13.88
C GLY A 57 -5.76 -2.51 -12.76
N LEU A 58 -4.94 -2.85 -11.77
CA LEU A 58 -5.30 -3.58 -10.56
C LEU A 58 -4.83 -2.81 -9.32
N GLN A 59 -5.48 -3.09 -8.19
CA GLN A 59 -5.10 -2.53 -6.89
C GLN A 59 -4.72 -3.66 -5.94
N GLY A 60 -3.64 -3.43 -5.20
CA GLY A 60 -3.13 -4.32 -4.17
C GLY A 60 -2.64 -3.54 -2.97
N ARG A 61 -1.90 -4.21 -2.10
CA ARG A 61 -1.30 -3.60 -0.91
C ARG A 61 0.15 -3.99 -0.78
N PHE A 62 1.02 -3.02 -0.49
CA PHE A 62 2.40 -3.28 -0.13
C PHE A 62 2.47 -4.07 1.18
N SER A 63 3.31 -5.10 1.18
CA SER A 63 3.63 -5.83 2.41
C SER A 63 4.60 -5.02 3.26
N LYS A 64 4.45 -5.08 4.59
CA LYS A 64 5.37 -4.45 5.54
C LYS A 64 6.75 -5.13 5.61
N ALA A 65 6.86 -6.36 5.08
CA ALA A 65 8.12 -7.11 5.07
C ALA A 65 9.09 -6.62 3.97
N GLY A 66 8.59 -5.90 2.97
CA GLY A 66 9.37 -5.40 1.83
C GLY A 66 9.45 -3.87 1.80
N ALA A 67 10.28 -3.36 0.89
CA ALA A 67 10.36 -1.92 0.64
C ALA A 67 9.14 -1.45 -0.18
N THR A 68 8.55 -0.31 0.21
CA THR A 68 7.47 0.35 -0.54
C THR A 68 8.07 1.16 -1.71
N ILE A 69 8.45 0.46 -2.77
CA ILE A 69 9.04 1.06 -3.98
C ILE A 69 8.22 0.70 -5.22
N ARG A 70 8.38 1.49 -6.28
CA ARG A 70 7.86 1.14 -7.61
C ARG A 70 8.81 0.15 -8.28
N ALA A 71 8.22 -0.76 -9.04
CA ALA A 71 8.88 -1.85 -9.71
C ALA A 71 8.22 -2.06 -11.07
N GLU A 72 9.03 -2.37 -12.08
CA GLU A 72 8.60 -2.66 -13.45
C GLU A 72 9.41 -3.84 -13.97
N GLY A 73 8.77 -4.79 -14.65
CA GLY A 73 9.43 -5.99 -15.14
C GLY A 73 8.49 -6.97 -15.82
N GLU A 74 9.07 -8.03 -16.40
CA GLU A 74 8.31 -9.14 -16.95
C GLU A 74 7.66 -9.96 -15.84
N ILE A 75 6.39 -10.33 -16.04
CA ILE A 75 5.62 -11.10 -15.05
C ILE A 75 5.98 -12.58 -15.19
N VAL A 76 6.67 -13.13 -14.18
CA VAL A 76 7.04 -14.55 -14.11
C VAL A 76 6.24 -15.27 -13.01
N GLN A 77 5.44 -16.28 -13.38
CA GLN A 77 4.66 -17.06 -12.42
C GLN A 77 5.50 -18.19 -11.79
N ALA A 78 5.87 -18.03 -10.52
CA ALA A 78 6.49 -19.10 -9.74
C ALA A 78 5.42 -20.02 -9.14
N LYS A 79 5.56 -21.34 -9.32
CA LYS A 79 4.71 -22.34 -8.65
C LYS A 79 5.22 -22.58 -7.23
N LEU A 80 4.37 -22.41 -6.23
CA LEU A 80 4.72 -22.70 -4.84
C LEU A 80 4.71 -24.22 -4.61
N THR A 81 5.89 -24.84 -4.57
CA THR A 81 6.08 -26.15 -3.95
C THR A 81 6.60 -25.90 -2.54
N VAL A 82 5.77 -26.15 -1.54
CA VAL A 82 6.10 -25.93 -0.13
C VAL A 82 7.06 -27.04 0.31
N ASP A 83 8.35 -26.75 0.39
CA ASP A 83 9.30 -27.56 1.15
C ASP A 83 9.55 -26.87 2.50
N CYS A 84 8.83 -27.30 3.53
CA CYS A 84 8.94 -26.77 4.90
C CYS A 84 10.22 -27.23 5.64
N SER A 85 11.19 -27.82 4.94
CA SER A 85 12.29 -28.56 5.53
C SER A 85 13.57 -27.72 5.73
N PHE A 86 13.52 -26.55 6.40
CA PHE A 86 14.76 -25.93 6.91
C PHE A 86 14.58 -24.98 8.11
N SER A 87 14.50 -25.57 9.30
CA SER A 87 14.89 -25.05 10.64
C SER A 87 14.21 -23.77 11.20
N PRO A 88 13.77 -23.76 12.48
CA PRO A 88 12.95 -22.71 13.07
C PRO A 88 13.68 -21.39 13.39
N ALA A 89 14.91 -21.21 12.91
CA ALA A 89 15.68 -19.95 13.03
C ALA A 89 15.64 -19.08 11.75
N ARG A 90 14.83 -19.47 10.74
CA ARG A 90 14.79 -18.85 9.40
C ARG A 90 13.44 -18.22 9.00
N GLU A 91 12.60 -17.87 9.97
CA GLU A 91 11.33 -17.17 9.68
C GLU A 91 11.55 -15.78 9.03
N ALA A 92 12.74 -15.19 9.16
CA ALA A 92 13.13 -13.95 8.48
C ALA A 92 13.85 -14.16 7.12
N ALA A 93 14.30 -15.39 6.80
CA ALA A 93 15.22 -15.61 5.67
C ALA A 93 14.53 -16.11 4.38
N CYS A 94 13.37 -16.79 4.47
CA CYS A 94 12.65 -17.23 3.28
C CYS A 94 11.94 -16.10 2.51
N ILE A 95 11.86 -14.89 3.08
CA ILE A 95 11.37 -13.70 2.38
C ILE A 95 12.54 -12.92 1.73
N SER A 96 13.81 -13.26 2.03
CA SER A 96 14.98 -12.44 1.67
C SER A 96 15.73 -12.88 0.40
N SER A 97 15.44 -14.04 -0.21
CA SER A 97 16.30 -14.57 -1.30
C SER A 97 15.81 -14.34 -2.73
N HIS A 98 14.60 -13.83 -2.93
CA HIS A 98 14.22 -13.30 -4.25
C HIS A 98 14.06 -11.80 -4.10
N HIS A 99 15.22 -11.14 -4.15
CA HIS A 99 15.41 -9.81 -4.72
C HIS A 99 14.46 -9.67 -5.93
N MET A 100 13.28 -9.15 -5.64
CA MET A 100 12.18 -8.99 -6.57
C MET A 100 12.41 -7.66 -7.25
N VAL A 101 12.78 -7.76 -8.53
CA VAL A 101 12.60 -6.68 -9.51
C VAL A 101 11.18 -6.15 -9.40
#